data_AF-A0A7J9Z1C9-F1
#
_entry.id   AF-A0A7J9Z1C9-F1
#
_cell.length_a   1.000
_cell.length_b   1.000
_cell.length_c   1.000
_cell.angle_alpha   90.00
_cell.angle_beta   90.00
_cell.angle_gamma   90.00
#
_symmetry.space_group_name_H-M   'P 1'
#
loop_
_entity.id
_entity.type
_entity.pdbx_description
1 polymer ?
#
loop_
_entity_poly.entity_id
_entity_poly.type
_entity_poly.pdbx_seq_one_letter_code
_entity_poly.pdbx_strand_id
1 'polypeptide(L)'
;MDELSFNGLVVVAAAAFAAPMLLGLAPRVRLPSAVLEIVAGIVIGPAVLGWVEVDRAIETLALLGLAFLLFLAGLEIDLARLRGRLLRLAGIGFVLSLAIAVAVGAGLEGAGRVEDGLLVAIILAATSLGVVVPV
;
A
#
# COMPACT_ATOMS: atom_id res chain seq x y z
N MET A 1 -1.05 -28.23 10.24
CA MET A 1 -0.09 -27.57 9.34
C MET A 1 -0.94 -27.08 8.19
N ASP A 2 -1.12 -25.77 8.04
CA ASP A 2 -1.95 -25.26 6.93
C ASP A 2 -1.26 -25.63 5.63
N GLU A 3 -1.95 -26.40 4.78
CA GLU A 3 -1.42 -26.85 3.50
C GLU A 3 -1.12 -25.62 2.62
N LEU A 4 0.01 -25.67 1.91
CA LEU A 4 0.33 -24.68 0.89
C LEU A 4 -0.66 -24.85 -0.27
N SER A 5 -1.69 -24.02 -0.31
CA SER A 5 -2.59 -23.91 -1.44
C SER A 5 -2.04 -22.88 -2.44
N PHE A 6 -1.87 -23.28 -3.69
CA PHE A 6 -1.43 -22.37 -4.75
C PHE A 6 -2.59 -21.80 -5.57
N ASN A 7 -3.81 -22.32 -5.38
CA ASN A 7 -4.96 -21.90 -6.16
C ASN A 7 -5.31 -20.43 -5.88
N GLY A 8 -5.37 -20.05 -4.60
CA GLY A 8 -5.61 -18.66 -4.20
C GLY A 8 -4.56 -17.72 -4.76
N LEU A 9 -3.28 -18.12 -4.68
CA LEU A 9 -2.16 -17.34 -5.23
C LEU A 9 -2.28 -17.12 -6.74
N VAL A 10 -2.68 -18.15 -7.51
CA VAL A 10 -2.89 -18.02 -8.97
C VAL A 10 -4.01 -17.01 -9.26
N VAL A 11 -5.10 -17.06 -8.52
CA VAL A 11 -6.22 -16.11 -8.69
C VAL A 11 -5.77 -14.68 -8.37
N VAL A 12 -5.03 -14.49 -7.26
CA VAL A 12 -4.48 -13.17 -6.88
C VAL A 12 -3.50 -12.66 -7.94
N ALA A 13 -2.59 -13.49 -8.42
CA ALA A 13 -1.63 -13.12 -9.46
C ALA A 13 -2.31 -12.76 -10.78
N ALA A 14 -3.34 -13.51 -11.18
CA ALA A 14 -4.14 -13.22 -12.36
C ALA A 14 -4.91 -11.88 -12.21
N ALA A 15 -5.47 -11.60 -11.04
CA ALA A 15 -6.14 -10.34 -10.76
C ALA A 15 -5.17 -9.15 -10.79
N ALA A 16 -3.99 -9.29 -10.18
CA ALA A 16 -2.94 -8.27 -10.18
C ALA A 16 -2.42 -7.98 -11.59
N PHE A 17 -2.32 -9.00 -12.45
CA PHE A 17 -1.94 -8.82 -13.85
C PHE A 17 -3.07 -8.18 -14.69
N ALA A 18 -4.32 -8.59 -14.46
CA ALA A 18 -5.47 -8.09 -15.22
C ALA A 18 -5.80 -6.61 -14.91
N ALA A 19 -5.61 -6.15 -13.66
CA ALA A 19 -5.96 -4.80 -13.25
C ALA A 19 -5.34 -3.67 -14.12
N PRO A 20 -4.01 -3.60 -14.32
CA PRO A 20 -3.40 -2.59 -15.19
C PRO A 20 -3.78 -2.78 -16.67
N MET A 21 -3.98 -4.03 -17.13
CA MET A 21 -4.44 -4.28 -18.51
C MET A 21 -5.84 -3.72 -18.76
N LEU A 22 -6.77 -3.95 -17.83
CA LEU A 22 -8.15 -3.45 -17.93
C LEU A 22 -8.20 -1.91 -17.91
N LEU A 23 -7.37 -1.26 -17.08
CA LEU A 23 -7.21 0.20 -17.13
C LEU A 23 -6.67 0.67 -18.48
N GLY A 24 -5.70 -0.03 -19.05
CA GLY A 24 -5.15 0.27 -20.38
C GLY A 24 -6.19 0.23 -21.50
N LEU A 25 -7.23 -0.60 -21.36
CA LEU A 25 -8.35 -0.67 -22.30
C LEU A 25 -9.38 0.45 -22.09
N ALA A 26 -9.35 1.13 -20.95
CA ALA A 26 -10.28 2.21 -20.59
C ALA A 26 -9.54 3.54 -20.34
N PRO A 27 -8.90 4.14 -21.36
CA PRO A 27 -8.00 5.31 -21.19
C PRO A 27 -8.70 6.59 -20.69
N ARG A 28 -10.03 6.60 -20.62
CA ARG A 28 -10.80 7.70 -20.01
C ARG A 28 -10.80 7.64 -18.47
N VAL A 29 -10.46 6.50 -17.89
CA VAL A 29 -10.44 6.28 -16.43
C VAL A 29 -9.06 6.67 -15.90
N ARG A 30 -9.00 7.76 -15.13
CA ARG A 30 -7.77 8.28 -14.53
C ARG A 30 -7.58 7.76 -13.10
N LEU A 31 -7.47 6.44 -12.97
CA LEU A 31 -7.24 5.79 -11.68
C LEU A 31 -5.89 5.04 -11.69
N PRO A 32 -5.14 5.04 -10.58
CA PRO A 32 -4.00 4.15 -10.41
C PRO A 32 -4.43 2.67 -10.46
N SER A 33 -3.56 1.78 -10.95
CA SER A 33 -3.86 0.33 -11.01
C SER A 33 -4.14 -0.27 -9.64
N ALA A 34 -3.44 0.21 -8.61
CA ALA A 34 -3.63 -0.20 -7.22
C ALA A 34 -5.09 -0.11 -6.77
N VAL A 35 -5.87 0.87 -7.28
CA VAL A 35 -7.30 0.98 -6.95
C VAL A 35 -8.08 -0.23 -7.45
N LEU A 36 -7.82 -0.66 -8.70
CA LEU A 36 -8.47 -1.85 -9.26
C LEU A 36 -7.99 -3.13 -8.59
N GLU A 37 -6.71 -3.21 -8.22
CA GLU A 37 -6.16 -4.36 -7.49
C GLU A 37 -6.85 -4.52 -6.13
N ILE A 38 -7.05 -3.43 -5.38
CA ILE A 38 -7.80 -3.43 -4.11
C ILE A 38 -9.25 -3.87 -4.34
N VAL A 39 -9.93 -3.30 -5.33
CA VAL A 39 -11.32 -3.67 -5.65
C VAL A 39 -11.43 -5.14 -6.05
N ALA A 40 -10.52 -5.63 -6.89
CA ALA A 40 -10.47 -7.03 -7.28
C ALA A 40 -10.27 -7.94 -6.07
N GLY A 41 -9.35 -7.58 -5.16
CA GLY A 41 -9.13 -8.28 -3.89
C GLY A 41 -10.38 -8.36 -3.01
N ILE A 42 -11.11 -7.25 -2.87
CA ILE A 42 -12.39 -7.22 -2.13
C ILE A 42 -13.43 -8.15 -2.78
N VAL A 43 -13.52 -8.13 -4.12
CA VAL A 43 -14.50 -8.92 -4.87
C VAL A 43 -14.20 -10.42 -4.79
N ILE A 44 -12.94 -10.84 -5.04
CA ILE A 44 -12.57 -12.27 -5.01
C ILE A 44 -12.48 -12.82 -3.57
N GLY A 45 -12.22 -11.93 -2.61
CA GLY A 45 -12.07 -12.28 -1.20
C GLY A 45 -13.38 -12.58 -0.48
N PRO A 46 -13.31 -12.87 0.83
CA PRO A 46 -14.45 -13.30 1.64
C PRO A 46 -15.53 -12.21 1.82
N ALA A 47 -15.21 -10.94 1.55
CA ALA A 47 -16.17 -9.85 1.64
C ALA A 47 -17.29 -9.96 0.58
N VAL A 48 -17.04 -10.62 -0.56
CA VAL A 48 -18.02 -10.73 -1.65
C VAL A 48 -18.15 -12.16 -2.16
N LEU A 49 -17.15 -12.72 -2.86
CA LEU A 49 -17.26 -14.03 -3.52
C LEU A 49 -16.74 -15.19 -2.67
N GLY A 50 -15.78 -14.94 -1.76
CA GLY A 50 -15.16 -15.98 -0.94
C GLY A 50 -14.39 -17.04 -1.73
N TRP A 51 -13.87 -16.68 -2.90
CA TRP A 51 -13.07 -17.61 -3.73
C TRP A 51 -11.64 -17.76 -3.23
N VAL A 52 -11.11 -16.73 -2.59
CA VAL A 52 -9.75 -16.68 -2.08
C VAL A 52 -9.76 -16.26 -0.62
N GLU A 53 -9.04 -17.02 0.20
CA GLU A 53 -8.67 -16.64 1.56
C GLU A 53 -7.15 -16.49 1.63
N VAL A 54 -6.67 -15.67 2.56
CA VAL A 54 -5.22 -15.46 2.73
C VAL A 54 -4.62 -16.69 3.39
N ASP A 55 -3.86 -17.45 2.61
CA ASP A 55 -3.05 -18.57 3.08
C ASP A 55 -1.56 -18.21 3.22
N ARG A 56 -0.76 -19.15 3.71
CA ARG A 56 0.69 -18.95 3.89
C ARG A 56 1.43 -18.62 2.60
N ALA A 57 0.97 -19.12 1.45
CA ALA A 57 1.63 -18.85 0.18
C ALA A 57 1.38 -17.39 -0.22
N ILE A 58 0.14 -16.90 -0.12
CA ILE A 58 -0.21 -15.50 -0.37
C ILE A 58 0.54 -14.58 0.61
N GLU A 59 0.56 -14.91 1.91
CA GLU A 59 1.26 -14.10 2.93
C GLU A 59 2.77 -14.02 2.66
N THR A 60 3.40 -15.15 2.34
CA THR A 60 4.84 -15.19 2.03
C THR A 60 5.16 -14.36 0.79
N LEU A 61 4.35 -14.47 -0.27
CA LEU A 61 4.55 -13.69 -1.49
C LEU A 61 4.28 -12.20 -1.27
N ALA A 62 3.30 -11.83 -0.45
CA ALA A 62 3.01 -10.44 -0.10
C ALA A 62 4.18 -9.80 0.67
N LEU A 63 4.73 -10.51 1.67
CA LEU A 63 5.90 -10.06 2.42
C LEU A 63 7.14 -9.93 1.52
N LEU A 64 7.36 -10.92 0.64
CA LEU A 64 8.47 -10.89 -0.32
C LEU A 64 8.33 -9.71 -1.30
N GLY A 65 7.14 -9.53 -1.87
CA GLY A 65 6.83 -8.43 -2.78
C GLY A 65 7.02 -7.07 -2.13
N LEU A 66 6.51 -6.90 -0.90
CA LEU A 66 6.71 -5.67 -0.11
C LEU A 66 8.20 -5.41 0.14
N ALA A 67 8.96 -6.43 0.54
CA ALA A 67 10.40 -6.31 0.76
C ALA A 67 11.14 -5.90 -0.53
N PHE A 68 10.80 -6.49 -1.67
CA PHE A 68 11.37 -6.11 -2.97
C PHE A 68 11.01 -4.68 -3.37
N LEU A 69 9.76 -4.26 -3.18
CA LEU A 69 9.33 -2.89 -3.50
C LEU A 69 10.08 -1.86 -2.65
N LEU A 70 10.21 -2.10 -1.34
CA LEU A 70 10.96 -1.23 -0.44
C LEU A 70 12.47 -1.24 -0.76
N PHE A 71 13.02 -2.39 -1.16
CA PHE A 71 14.40 -2.51 -1.59
C PHE A 71 14.67 -1.72 -2.87
N LEU A 72 13.84 -1.89 -3.91
CA LEU A 72 13.95 -1.16 -5.17
C LEU A 72 13.80 0.35 -4.95
N ALA A 73 12.81 0.76 -4.15
CA ALA A 73 12.65 2.17 -3.77
C ALA A 73 13.91 2.70 -3.08
N GLY A 74 14.53 1.91 -2.19
CA GLY A 74 15.78 2.27 -1.54
C GLY A 74 16.96 2.40 -2.49
N LEU A 75 17.05 1.54 -3.53
CA LEU A 75 18.10 1.60 -4.56
C LEU A 75 17.98 2.85 -5.46
N GLU A 76 16.78 3.41 -5.61
CA GLU A 76 16.54 4.61 -6.41
C GLU A 76 16.93 5.91 -5.66
N ILE A 77 17.19 5.84 -4.35
CA ILE A 77 17.53 7.02 -3.54
C ILE A 77 18.98 7.48 -3.78
N ASP A 78 19.14 8.65 -4.40
CA ASP A 78 20.42 9.35 -4.52
C ASP A 78 20.66 10.28 -3.31
N LEU A 79 21.40 9.76 -2.32
CA LEU A 79 21.76 10.51 -1.10
C LEU A 79 22.61 11.76 -1.37
N ALA A 80 23.35 11.81 -2.49
CA ALA A 80 24.15 12.99 -2.82
C ALA A 80 23.27 14.19 -3.18
N ARG A 81 22.08 13.94 -3.75
CA ARG A 81 21.07 14.96 -4.06
C ARG A 81 20.26 15.40 -2.82
N LEU A 82 20.20 14.58 -1.78
CA LEU A 82 19.48 14.88 -0.54
C LEU A 82 20.24 15.88 0.36
N ARG A 83 20.47 17.10 -0.12
CA ARG A 83 21.25 18.13 0.61
C ARG A 83 20.63 19.52 0.54
N GLY A 84 21.07 20.39 1.44
CA GLY A 84 20.71 21.81 1.48
C GLY A 84 19.20 22.05 1.60
N ARG A 85 18.65 22.83 0.66
CA ARG A 85 17.23 23.20 0.67
C ARG A 85 16.31 22.00 0.49
N LEU A 86 16.66 21.01 -0.34
CA LEU A 86 15.83 19.84 -0.59
C LEU A 86 15.65 19.00 0.67
N LEU A 87 16.75 18.68 1.36
CA LEU A 87 16.70 17.94 2.62
C LEU A 87 15.88 18.70 3.68
N ARG A 88 16.06 20.03 3.77
CA ARG A 88 15.29 20.84 4.72
C ARG A 88 13.79 20.83 4.42
N LEU A 89 13.40 21.00 3.16
CA LEU A 89 11.98 20.96 2.77
C LEU A 89 11.36 19.57 2.96
N ALA A 90 12.07 18.51 2.57
CA ALA A 90 11.63 17.14 2.77
C ALA A 90 11.49 16.81 4.27
N GLY A 91 12.47 17.18 5.09
CA GLY A 91 12.42 16.98 6.54
C GLY A 91 11.30 17.75 7.21
N ILE A 92 11.10 19.03 6.86
CA ILE A 92 9.97 19.82 7.38
C ILE A 92 8.63 19.21 6.94
N GLY A 93 8.50 18.84 5.67
CA GLY A 93 7.29 18.20 5.15
C GLY A 93 6.97 16.90 5.88
N PHE A 94 7.97 16.06 6.11
CA PHE A 94 7.83 14.81 6.86
C PHE A 94 7.43 15.07 8.31
N VAL A 95 8.10 15.98 9.02
CA VAL A 95 7.77 16.30 10.42
C VAL A 95 6.37 16.89 10.55
N LEU A 96 5.97 17.77 9.63
CA LEU A 96 4.60 18.31 9.61
C LEU A 96 3.57 17.23 9.33
N SER A 97 3.81 16.36 8.34
CA SER A 97 2.93 15.23 8.04
C SER A 97 2.79 14.30 9.25
N LEU A 98 3.90 13.98 9.92
CA LEU A 98 3.90 13.15 11.12
C LEU A 98 3.15 13.83 12.28
N ALA A 99 3.35 15.14 12.48
CA ALA A 99 2.64 15.89 13.52
C ALA A 99 1.13 15.91 13.27
N ILE A 100 0.70 16.07 12.01
CA ILE A 100 -0.72 15.99 11.63
C ILE A 100 -1.25 14.58 11.88
N ALA A 101 -0.51 13.54 11.47
CA ALA A 101 -0.92 12.15 11.68
C ALA A 101 -1.09 11.81 13.16
N VAL A 102 -0.16 12.26 14.02
CA VAL A 102 -0.24 12.11 15.48
C VAL A 102 -1.43 12.88 16.06
N ALA A 103 -1.67 14.11 15.62
CA ALA A 103 -2.81 14.90 16.08
C ALA A 103 -4.14 14.23 15.71
N VAL A 104 -4.25 13.69 14.49
CA VAL A 104 -5.43 12.92 14.05
C VAL A 104 -5.58 11.64 14.86
N GLY A 105 -4.51 10.85 15.01
CA GLY A 105 -4.51 9.61 15.80
C GLY A 105 -4.95 9.83 17.24
N ALA A 106 -4.34 10.79 17.93
CA ALA A 106 -4.70 11.15 19.30
C ALA A 106 -6.14 11.71 19.40
N GLY A 107 -6.59 12.47 18.40
CA GLY A 107 -7.96 12.98 18.34
C GLY A 107 -9.00 11.86 18.19
N LEU A 108 -8.69 10.82 17.38
CA LEU A 108 -9.55 9.66 17.21
C LEU A 108 -9.59 8.79 18.47
N GLU A 109 -8.45 8.60 19.13
CA GLU A 109 -8.34 7.85 20.39
C GLU A 109 -9.11 8.58 21.51
N GLY A 110 -8.91 9.89 21.66
CA GLY A 110 -9.65 10.71 22.63
C GLY A 110 -11.16 10.76 22.38
N ALA A 111 -11.60 10.55 21.13
CA ALA A 111 -13.00 10.42 20.76
C ALA A 111 -13.56 8.99 20.89
N GLY A 112 -12.75 8.02 21.34
CA GLY A 112 -13.14 6.62 21.51
C GLY A 112 -13.42 5.89 20.20
N ARG A 113 -12.82 6.31 19.08
CA ARG A 113 -13.02 5.71 17.74
C ARG A 113 -11.99 4.65 17.39
N VAL A 114 -10.83 4.69 18.04
CA VAL A 114 -9.72 3.75 17.86
C VAL A 114 -9.12 3.42 19.21
N GLU A 115 -8.54 2.22 19.33
CA GLU A 115 -7.90 1.77 20.58
C GLU A 115 -6.47 2.31 20.73
N ASP A 116 -5.75 2.48 19.61
CA ASP A 116 -4.36 2.94 19.59
C ASP A 116 -4.19 4.04 18.54
N GLY A 117 -4.15 5.29 19.00
CA GLY A 117 -3.97 6.45 18.15
C GLY A 117 -2.57 6.53 17.54
N LEU A 118 -1.55 5.97 18.20
CA LEU A 118 -0.18 5.94 17.70
C LEU A 118 -0.06 5.00 16.49
N LEU A 119 -0.70 3.83 16.55
CA LEU A 119 -0.76 2.91 15.40
C LEU A 119 -1.40 3.60 14.19
N VAL A 120 -2.51 4.31 14.39
CA VAL A 120 -3.16 5.08 13.32
C VAL A 120 -2.24 6.16 12.76
N ALA A 121 -1.53 6.88 13.63
CA ALA A 121 -0.58 7.91 13.20
C ALA A 121 0.53 7.33 12.32
N ILE A 122 1.07 6.15 12.66
CA ILE A 122 2.09 5.46 11.86
C ILE A 122 1.54 5.05 10.49
N ILE A 123 0.33 4.48 10.46
CA ILE A 123 -0.34 4.09 9.20
C ILE A 123 -0.55 5.31 8.29
N LEU A 124 -0.97 6.44 8.84
CA LEU A 124 -1.22 7.68 8.09
C LEU A 124 0.07 8.39 7.63
N ALA A 125 1.19 8.19 8.33
CA ALA A 125 2.46 8.79 7.95
C ALA A 125 3.13 8.09 6.74
N ALA A 126 2.76 6.85 6.45
CA ALA A 126 3.32 6.10 5.33
C ALA A 126 2.79 6.63 3.99
N THR A 127 3.70 7.02 3.07
CA THR A 127 3.34 7.46 1.71
C THR A 127 3.71 6.39 0.69
N SER A 128 2.79 6.07 -0.23
CA SER A 128 3.07 5.18 -1.37
C SER A 128 3.45 5.99 -2.62
N LEU A 129 4.75 6.04 -2.92
CA LEU A 129 5.25 6.70 -4.14
C LEU A 129 4.72 6.02 -5.41
N GLY A 130 4.54 4.69 -5.36
CA GLY A 130 4.08 3.87 -6.49
C GLY A 130 2.64 4.12 -6.96
N VAL A 131 1.81 4.77 -6.13
CA VAL A 131 0.46 5.21 -6.53
C VAL A 131 0.47 6.62 -7.13
N VAL A 132 1.50 7.42 -6.83
CA VAL A 132 1.62 8.82 -7.26
C VAL A 132 2.43 8.97 -8.55
N VAL A 133 3.38 8.08 -8.81
CA VAL A 133 4.21 8.09 -10.03
C VAL A 133 3.48 7.68 -11.32
N PRO A 134 2.43 6.84 -11.35
CA PRO A 134 1.70 6.55 -12.57
C PRO A 134 0.69 7.66 -12.87
N VAL A 135 1.20 8.82 -13.29
CA VAL A 135 0.46 9.87 -14.00
C VAL A 135 1.38 10.61 -14.97
#